data_AF-A0A917J1N3-F1
#
_entry.id   AF-A0A917J1N3-F1
#
_cell.length_a   1.000
_cell.length_b   1.000
_cell.length_c   1.000
_cell.angle_alpha   90.00
_cell.angle_beta   90.00
_cell.angle_gamma   90.00
#
_symmetry.space_group_name_H-M   'P 1'
#
loop_
_entity.id
_entity.type
_entity.pdbx_description
1 polymer ?
#
loop_
_entity_poly.entity_id
_entity_poly.type
_entity_poly.pdbx_seq_one_letter_code
_entity_poly.pdbx_strand_id
1 'polypeptide(L)' 'MSAKLEAHFENRIYFFVIEKKEPNELTVNLYGTQYTFEKTDKGWMNKKGNRMNMVPGLIKAVVNTAYSL' A
#
# COMPACT_ATOMS: atom_id res chain seq x y z
N MET A 1 3.91 -18.12 1.71
CA MET A 1 2.74 -17.52 2.38
C MET A 1 3.03 -16.03 2.55
N SER A 2 2.29 -15.15 1.90
CA SER A 2 2.42 -13.70 2.15
C SER A 2 1.81 -13.39 3.52
N ALA A 3 2.59 -12.78 4.40
CA ALA A 3 2.10 -12.38 5.72
C ALA A 3 1.00 -11.33 5.58
N LYS A 4 -0.11 -11.53 6.31
CA LYS A 4 -1.17 -10.54 6.43
C LYS A 4 -0.69 -9.44 7.36
N LEU A 5 -0.68 -8.21 6.85
CA LEU A 5 -0.26 -7.00 7.56
C LEU A 5 -1.47 -6.12 7.84
N GLU A 6 -1.33 -5.24 8.83
CA GLU A 6 -2.35 -4.28 9.20
C GLU A 6 -1.81 -2.84 9.11
N ALA A 7 -2.59 -2.00 8.44
CA ALA A 7 -2.37 -0.56 8.36
C ALA A 7 -3.46 0.15 9.16
N HIS A 8 -3.05 1.04 10.04
CA HIS A 8 -3.95 1.85 10.85
C HIS A 8 -4.11 3.21 10.17
N PHE A 9 -5.34 3.55 9.80
CA PHE A 9 -5.66 4.84 9.21
C PHE A 9 -6.96 5.38 9.78
N GLU A 10 -6.90 6.60 10.33
CA GLU A 10 -7.97 7.20 11.14
C GLU A 10 -8.40 6.25 12.27
N ASN A 11 -9.69 5.89 12.34
CA ASN A 11 -10.25 4.97 13.33
C ASN A 11 -10.50 3.57 12.74
N ARG A 12 -9.78 3.18 11.68
CA ARG A 12 -9.98 1.91 10.98
C ARG A 12 -8.67 1.14 10.83
N ILE A 13 -8.79 -0.19 10.85
CA ILE A 13 -7.71 -1.13 10.58
C ILE A 13 -7.94 -1.73 9.21
N TYR A 14 -6.93 -1.64 8.36
CA TYR A 14 -6.92 -2.16 7.00
C TYR A 14 -5.95 -3.31 6.89
N PHE A 15 -6.46 -4.50 6.59
CA PHE A 15 -5.61 -5.66 6.37
C PHE A 15 -5.23 -5.79 4.90
N PHE A 16 -3.96 -6.07 4.65
CA PHE A 16 -3.42 -6.25 3.30
C PHE A 16 -2.32 -7.31 3.29
N VAL A 17 -1.98 -7.78 2.10
CA VAL A 17 -0.79 -8.61 1.87
C VAL A 17 0.11 -7.90 0.87
N ILE A 18 1.43 -8.01 1.05
CA ILE A 18 2.40 -7.55 0.07
C ILE A 18 2.50 -8.62 -1.02
N GLU A 19 2.26 -8.22 -2.27
CA GLU A 19 2.44 -9.08 -3.44
C GLU A 19 3.78 -8.81 -4.12
N LYS A 20 4.21 -7.54 -4.16
CA LYS A 20 5.49 -7.13 -4.75
C LYS A 20 6.08 -5.95 -3.98
N LYS A 21 7.37 -5.99 -3.63
CA LYS A 21 8.09 -4.91 -2.95
C LYS A 21 9.39 -4.63 -3.70
N GLU A 22 9.45 -3.48 -4.35
CA GLU A 22 10.63 -2.95 -5.07
C GLU A 22 10.97 -1.55 -4.53
N PRO A 23 12.21 -1.05 -4.72
CA PRO A 23 12.64 0.24 -4.16
C PRO A 23 11.75 1.44 -4.53
N ASN A 24 11.15 1.39 -5.73
CA ASN A 24 10.33 2.45 -6.28
C ASN A 24 8.86 2.03 -6.52
N GLU A 25 8.50 0.78 -6.23
CA GLU A 25 7.16 0.24 -6.49
C GLU A 25 6.73 -0.74 -5.39
N LEU A 26 5.49 -0.61 -4.92
CA LEU A 26 4.90 -1.49 -3.91
C LEU A 26 3.53 -1.93 -4.40
N THR A 27 3.33 -3.23 -4.59
CA THR A 27 2.03 -3.81 -4.91
C THR A 27 1.49 -4.54 -3.68
N VAL A 28 0.30 -4.15 -3.27
CA VAL A 28 -0.43 -4.79 -2.18
C VAL A 28 -1.78 -5.27 -2.65
N ASN A 29 -2.28 -6.30 -2.00
CA ASN A 29 -3.66 -6.77 -2.16
C ASN A 29 -4.42 -6.50 -0.87
N LEU A 30 -5.45 -5.67 -0.99
CA LEU A 30 -6.33 -5.26 0.08
C LEU A 30 -7.73 -5.77 -0.26
N TYR A 31 -8.18 -6.78 0.50
CA TYR A 31 -9.48 -7.44 0.34
C TYR A 31 -9.80 -7.91 -1.10
N GLY A 32 -8.82 -8.49 -1.79
CA GLY A 32 -8.98 -8.98 -3.17
C GLY A 32 -8.82 -7.91 -4.24
N THR A 33 -8.53 -6.66 -3.85
CA THR A 33 -8.22 -5.57 -4.78
C THR A 33 -6.73 -5.27 -4.74
N GLN A 34 -6.09 -5.37 -5.91
CA GLN A 34 -4.68 -5.03 -6.08
C GLN A 34 -4.50 -3.52 -6.22
N TYR A 35 -3.56 -2.98 -5.47
CA TYR A 35 -3.13 -1.59 -5.56
C TYR A 35 -1.62 -1.54 -5.72
N THR A 36 -1.16 -0.83 -6.75
CA THR A 36 0.25 -0.52 -6.93
C THR A 36 0.51 0.92 -6.56
N PHE A 37 1.55 1.13 -5.75
CA PHE A 37 2.07 2.44 -5.38
C PHE A 37 3.43 2.64 -6.00
N GLU A 38 3.71 3.84 -6.46
CA GLU A 38 5.01 4.24 -6.99
C GLU A 38 5.63 5.33 -6.13
N LYS A 39 6.95 5.25 -5.93
CA LYS A 39 7.71 6.26 -5.20
C LYS A 39 8.07 7.39 -6.16
N THR A 40 7.59 8.59 -5.84
CA THR A 40 7.88 9.82 -6.58
C THR A 40 8.65 10.80 -5.69
N ASP A 41 9.12 11.92 -6.25
CA ASP A 41 9.76 13.00 -5.48
C ASP A 41 8.85 13.60 -4.40
N LYS A 42 7.52 13.45 -4.55
CA LYS A 42 6.51 13.91 -3.58
C LYS A 42 6.13 12.84 -2.55
N GLY A 43 6.75 11.66 -2.63
CA GLY A 43 6.44 10.49 -1.81
C GLY A 43 5.72 9.38 -2.57
N TRP A 44 5.17 8.44 -1.83
CA TRP A 44 4.43 7.30 -2.39
C TRP A 44 3.05 7.72 -2.87
N MET A 45 2.73 7.38 -4.12
CA MET A 45 1.48 7.76 -4.78
C MET A 45 0.85 6.54 -5.47
N ASN A 46 -0.45 6.61 -5.77
CA ASN A 46 -1.10 5.59 -6.60
C ASN A 46 -0.44 5.54 -7.98
N LYS A 47 -0.04 4.35 -8.42
CA LYS A 47 0.44 4.15 -9.78
C LYS A 47 -0.71 4.37 -10.77
N LYS A 48 -0.40 5.03 -11.90
CA LYS A 48 -1.34 5.17 -13.02
C LYS A 48 -1.73 3.79 -13.54
N GLY A 49 -3.00 3.40 -13.35
CA GLY A 49 -3.53 2.09 -13.76
C GLY A 49 -4.28 1.33 -12.67
N ASN A 50 -4.21 1.78 -11.40
CA ASN A 50 -5.07 1.23 -10.36
C ASN A 50 -6.56 1.44 -10.72
N ARG A 51 -7.39 0.41 -10.51
CA ARG A 51 -8.84 0.50 -10.75
C ARG A 51 -9.52 1.57 -9.89
N MET A 52 -8.99 1.80 -8.68
CA MET A 52 -9.40 2.86 -7.77
C MET A 52 -8.15 3.45 -7.11
N ASN A 53 -8.22 4.73 -6.74
CA ASN A 53 -7.15 5.38 -6.01
C ASN A 53 -7.38 5.23 -4.50
N MET A 54 -6.34 4.82 -3.77
CA MET A 54 -6.33 5.00 -2.32
C MET A 54 -6.07 6.46 -1.97
N VAL A 55 -6.63 6.88 -0.84
CA VAL A 55 -6.34 8.20 -0.27
C VAL A 55 -4.89 8.26 0.23
N PRO A 56 -4.18 9.41 0.09
CA PRO A 56 -2.77 9.51 0.44
C PRO A 56 -2.41 9.07 1.87
N GLY A 57 -3.30 9.32 2.84
CA GLY A 57 -3.07 8.94 4.23
C GLY A 57 -3.02 7.42 4.44
N LEU A 58 -3.89 6.66 3.76
CA LEU A 58 -3.88 5.20 3.80
C LEU A 58 -2.65 4.63 3.08
N ILE A 59 -2.24 5.22 1.95
CA ILE A 59 -1.01 4.83 1.24
C ILE A 59 0.19 4.94 2.18
N LYS A 60 0.30 6.06 2.90
CA LYS A 60 1.38 6.27 3.87
C LYS A 60 1.36 5.21 4.98
N ALA A 61 0.19 4.87 5.52
CA ALA A 61 0.06 3.83 6.54
C ALA A 61 0.52 2.45 6.01
N VAL A 62 0.04 2.06 4.83
CA VAL A 62 0.42 0.79 4.18
C VAL A 62 1.91 0.72 3.89
N VAL A 63 2.49 1.78 3.32
CA VAL A 63 3.93 1.86 3.03
C VAL A 63 4.75 1.81 4.32
N ASN A 64 4.36 2.56 5.35
CA ASN A 64 5.06 2.53 6.64
C ASN A 64 5.07 1.12 7.21
N THR A 65 3.94 0.43 7.25
CA THR A 65 3.88 -0.97 7.69
C THR A 65 4.75 -1.88 6.81
N ALA A 66 4.73 -1.69 5.49
CA ALA A 66 5.49 -2.52 4.55
C ALA A 66 7.02 -2.35 4.65
N TYR A 67 7.50 -1.17 5.05
CA TYR A 67 8.93 -0.83 5.16
C TYR A 67 9.47 -0.76 6.59
N SER A 68 8.61 -0.89 7.61
CA SER A 68 9.03 -1.06 9.01
C SER A 68 9.38 -2.51 9.35
N LEU A 69 9.15 -3.43 8.41
CA LEU A 69 9.64 -4.82 8.37
C LEU A 69 10.90 -4.91 7.52
#